data_AF-A0A5A8UC87-F1
#
_entry.id   AF-A0A5A8UC87-F1
#
_cell.length_a   1.000
_cell.length_b   1.000
_cell.length_c   1.000
_cell.angle_alpha   90.00
_cell.angle_beta   90.00
_cell.angle_gamma   90.00
#
_symmetry.space_group_name_H-M   'P 1'
#
loop_
_entity.id
_entity.type
_entity.pdbx_description
1 polymer ?
#
loop_
_entity_poly.entity_id
_entity_poly.type
_entity_poly.pdbx_seq_one_letter_code
_entity_poly.pdbx_strand_id
1 'polypeptide(L)'
;MFWQEDIKEEHFTLPETIQDAVFAIHAKVLPVDHAYLLSQALLKYLPWLAQVNAGIFDISVADGNGWEQNEAGFYYPSKRSKLNIRIPKERLKSAQNLVGKTLDLGEYSIEIVKSLKPKLLSDMQIVFAKHIACNKNYSEDEFLQMAFSQLQALGISPKKMMAGLQRSISTPNGIIHTRSLMVANLRKNEAVTLQEQGIGEHRLLGCGLFLPQKGIESVNAV
;
A
#
# COMPACT_ATOMS: atom_id res chain seq x y z
N MET A 1 -15.88 28.55 35.21
CA MET A 1 -15.16 27.27 35.08
C MET A 1 -15.56 26.67 33.75
N PHE A 2 -14.68 26.68 32.76
CA PHE A 2 -14.96 26.14 31.42
C PHE A 2 -14.56 24.66 31.43
N TRP A 3 -15.56 23.79 31.57
CA TRP A 3 -15.40 22.35 31.37
C TRP A 3 -15.87 22.03 29.96
N GLN A 4 -14.97 21.52 29.12
CA GLN A 4 -15.31 20.95 27.83
C GLN A 4 -15.09 19.45 27.98
N GLU A 5 -16.18 18.69 28.06
CA GLU A 5 -16.11 17.23 28.09
C GLU A 5 -15.49 16.71 26.79
N ASP A 6 -14.67 15.66 26.91
CA ASP A 6 -14.13 14.95 25.74
C ASP A 6 -15.28 14.57 24.81
N ILE A 7 -15.18 15.00 23.56
CA ILE A 7 -16.17 14.73 22.51
C ILE A 7 -16.37 13.21 22.47
N LYS A 8 -17.58 12.77 22.81
CA LYS A 8 -18.03 11.38 22.69
C LYS A 8 -17.56 10.84 21.34
N GLU A 9 -16.85 9.71 21.36
CA GLU A 9 -16.40 9.04 20.14
C GLU A 9 -17.56 8.97 19.14
N GLU A 10 -17.47 9.75 18.07
CA GLU A 10 -18.44 9.70 16.99
C GLU A 10 -18.48 8.25 16.47
N HIS A 11 -19.69 7.73 16.25
CA HIS A 11 -19.88 6.45 15.59
C HIS A 11 -19.31 6.52 14.17
N PHE A 12 -18.04 6.19 14.02
CA PHE A 12 -17.36 6.14 12.73
C PHE A 12 -17.72 4.84 12.01
N THR A 13 -18.41 4.96 10.88
CA THR A 13 -18.70 3.83 9.99
C THR A 13 -17.69 3.82 8.85
N LEU A 14 -17.04 2.67 8.63
CA LEU A 14 -16.08 2.53 7.54
C LEU A 14 -16.78 2.70 6.18
N PRO A 15 -16.29 3.61 5.31
CA PRO A 15 -16.70 3.66 3.93
C PRO A 15 -16.41 2.34 3.22
N GLU A 16 -17.32 1.93 2.33
CA GLU A 16 -17.12 0.75 1.48
C GLU A 16 -16.72 1.11 0.05
N THR A 17 -16.52 2.40 -0.24
CA THR A 17 -16.26 2.97 -1.57
C THR A 17 -14.99 2.45 -2.22
N ILE A 18 -13.92 2.29 -1.43
CA ILE A 18 -12.65 1.70 -1.87
C ILE A 18 -12.40 0.43 -1.08
N GLN A 19 -11.97 -0.63 -1.78
CA GLN A 19 -11.67 -1.92 -1.18
C GLN A 19 -10.44 -2.55 -1.82
N ASP A 20 -9.79 -3.45 -1.08
CA ASP A 20 -8.72 -4.26 -1.62
C ASP A 20 -9.31 -5.55 -2.21
N ALA A 21 -9.25 -5.69 -3.53
CA ALA A 21 -9.53 -6.94 -4.22
C ALA A 21 -8.39 -7.93 -3.94
N VAL A 22 -8.73 -9.09 -3.38
CA VAL A 22 -7.74 -10.08 -2.93
C VAL A 22 -7.83 -11.35 -3.77
N PHE A 23 -6.68 -11.82 -4.24
CA PHE A 23 -6.56 -13.04 -5.03
C PHE A 23 -5.59 -14.02 -4.40
N ALA A 24 -6.01 -15.28 -4.33
CA ALA A 24 -5.09 -16.37 -4.13
C ALA A 24 -4.28 -16.58 -5.41
N ILE A 25 -2.97 -16.66 -5.26
CA ILE A 25 -2.04 -16.81 -6.37
C ILE A 25 -1.20 -18.07 -6.22
N HIS A 26 -0.68 -18.55 -7.34
CA HIS A 26 0.42 -19.50 -7.38
C HIS A 26 1.53 -18.95 -8.26
N ALA A 27 2.75 -18.90 -7.72
CA ALA A 27 3.94 -18.50 -8.43
C ALA A 27 5.13 -19.24 -7.81
N LYS A 28 6.04 -19.75 -8.66
CA LYS A 28 7.20 -20.52 -8.19
C LYS A 28 8.25 -19.62 -7.56
N VAL A 29 8.53 -18.51 -8.23
CA VAL A 29 9.56 -17.54 -7.86
C VAL A 29 9.21 -16.21 -8.51
N LEU A 30 9.53 -15.11 -7.83
CA LEU A 30 9.40 -13.74 -8.33
C LEU A 30 10.70 -12.98 -8.01
N PRO A 31 11.15 -12.05 -8.86
CA PRO A 31 12.20 -11.12 -8.44
C PRO A 31 11.68 -10.22 -7.32
N VAL A 32 12.55 -9.78 -6.42
CA VAL A 32 12.17 -8.83 -5.35
C VAL A 32 11.60 -7.55 -5.95
N ASP A 33 12.25 -7.01 -6.98
CA ASP A 33 11.79 -5.84 -7.75
C ASP A 33 10.88 -6.24 -8.91
N HIS A 34 9.72 -6.84 -8.62
CA HIS A 34 8.74 -7.26 -9.64
C HIS A 34 7.62 -6.24 -9.88
N ALA A 35 7.64 -5.09 -9.20
CA ALA A 35 6.53 -4.12 -9.21
C ALA A 35 6.17 -3.65 -10.62
N TYR A 36 7.18 -3.30 -11.44
CA TYR A 36 6.96 -2.88 -12.82
C TYR A 36 6.34 -4.01 -13.67
N LEU A 37 6.93 -5.21 -13.62
CA LEU A 37 6.47 -6.36 -14.41
C LEU A 37 5.03 -6.74 -14.05
N LEU A 38 4.72 -6.78 -12.75
CA LEU A 38 3.37 -7.06 -12.25
C LEU A 38 2.37 -6.02 -12.74
N SER A 39 2.72 -4.74 -12.68
CA SER A 39 1.88 -3.64 -13.15
C SER A 39 1.54 -3.78 -14.63
N GLN A 40 2.55 -4.02 -15.47
CA GLN A 40 2.36 -4.21 -16.92
C GLN A 40 1.50 -5.45 -17.22
N ALA A 41 1.75 -6.56 -16.53
CA ALA A 41 0.96 -7.78 -16.71
C ALA A 41 -0.51 -7.58 -16.33
N LEU A 42 -0.78 -6.85 -15.24
CA LEU A 42 -2.14 -6.54 -14.81
C LEU A 42 -2.86 -5.58 -15.77
N LEU A 43 -2.17 -4.56 -16.28
CA LEU A 43 -2.75 -3.61 -17.23
C LEU A 43 -3.17 -4.25 -18.55
N LYS A 44 -2.54 -5.35 -18.97
CA LYS A 44 -2.99 -6.13 -20.14
C LYS A 44 -4.41 -6.70 -19.96
N TYR A 45 -4.76 -7.12 -18.74
CA TYR A 45 -6.05 -7.74 -18.44
C TYR A 45 -7.08 -6.74 -17.86
N LEU A 46 -6.60 -5.71 -17.16
CA LEU A 46 -7.40 -4.69 -16.50
C LEU A 46 -6.89 -3.27 -16.87
N PRO A 47 -6.99 -2.86 -18.14
CA PRO A 47 -6.45 -1.56 -18.59
C PRO A 47 -7.11 -0.36 -17.88
N TRP A 48 -8.32 -0.53 -17.37
CA TRP A 48 -9.03 0.49 -16.60
C TRP A 48 -8.34 0.85 -15.27
N LEU A 49 -7.38 0.05 -14.78
CA LEU A 49 -6.60 0.39 -13.58
C LEU A 49 -5.87 1.73 -13.73
N ALA A 50 -5.42 2.08 -14.95
CA ALA A 50 -4.78 3.36 -15.23
C ALA A 50 -5.73 4.56 -15.29
N GLN A 51 -7.05 4.31 -15.32
CA GLN A 51 -8.08 5.35 -15.44
C GLN A 51 -8.72 5.72 -14.10
N VAL A 52 -8.35 5.02 -13.03
CA VAL A 52 -8.86 5.22 -11.68
C VAL A 52 -7.69 5.31 -10.71
N ASN A 53 -7.94 5.73 -9.47
CA ASN A 53 -6.90 5.80 -8.44
C ASN A 53 -6.57 4.41 -7.86
N ALA A 54 -6.24 3.44 -8.71
CA ALA A 54 -5.94 2.07 -8.30
C ALA A 54 -4.54 1.95 -7.71
N GLY A 55 -4.40 1.04 -6.73
CA GLY A 55 -3.12 0.67 -6.13
C GLY A 55 -2.83 -0.80 -6.32
N ILE A 56 -1.63 -1.15 -6.78
CA ILE A 56 -1.18 -2.56 -6.88
C ILE A 56 -0.18 -2.80 -5.77
N PHE A 57 -0.51 -3.69 -4.84
CA PHE A 57 0.40 -4.03 -3.75
C PHE A 57 1.47 -5.01 -4.22
N ASP A 58 2.69 -4.78 -3.76
CA ASP A 58 3.81 -5.70 -3.88
C ASP A 58 3.46 -7.08 -3.28
N ILE A 59 3.90 -8.16 -3.93
CA ILE A 59 3.73 -9.52 -3.45
C ILE A 59 4.98 -9.88 -2.65
N SER A 60 5.06 -9.41 -1.41
CA SER A 60 6.17 -9.69 -0.50
C SER A 60 5.69 -10.26 0.84
N VAL A 61 6.66 -10.73 1.65
CA VAL A 61 6.45 -10.86 3.10
C VAL A 61 6.73 -9.49 3.72
N ALA A 62 6.16 -9.22 4.90
CA ALA A 62 6.53 -8.04 5.66
C ALA A 62 8.04 -8.07 5.99
N ASP A 63 8.72 -6.94 5.80
CA ASP A 63 10.10 -6.76 6.25
C ASP A 63 10.10 -6.80 7.79
N GLY A 64 10.52 -7.91 8.39
CA GLY A 64 10.47 -8.11 9.84
C GLY A 64 10.62 -9.57 10.26
N ASN A 65 11.16 -9.81 11.46
CA ASN A 65 11.69 -11.08 12.00
C ASN A 65 13.15 -11.42 11.62
N GLY A 66 14.01 -10.41 11.38
CA GLY A 66 15.45 -10.62 11.15
C GLY A 66 15.85 -11.04 9.73
N TRP A 67 14.92 -10.98 8.78
CA TRP A 67 15.19 -11.23 7.37
C TRP A 67 15.32 -9.91 6.63
N GLU A 68 16.53 -9.55 6.22
CA GLU A 68 16.76 -8.49 5.24
C GLU A 68 16.51 -9.05 3.85
N GLN A 69 15.56 -8.47 3.13
CA GLN A 69 15.34 -8.80 1.73
C GLN A 69 16.38 -8.04 0.90
N ASN A 70 17.43 -8.72 0.43
CA ASN A 70 18.38 -8.15 -0.51
C ASN A 70 17.63 -7.61 -1.74
N GLU A 71 17.91 -6.36 -2.13
CA GLU A 71 17.22 -5.69 -3.24
C GLU A 71 17.44 -6.43 -4.58
N ALA A 72 18.59 -7.10 -4.74
CA ALA A 72 18.87 -8.01 -5.84
C ALA A 72 18.66 -9.45 -5.37
N GLY A 73 17.45 -9.99 -5.59
CA GLY A 73 17.15 -11.34 -5.16
C GLY A 73 15.82 -11.87 -5.66
N PHE A 74 15.51 -13.07 -5.16
CA PHE A 74 14.28 -13.78 -5.47
C PHE A 74 13.42 -13.95 -4.22
N TYR A 75 12.13 -13.79 -4.42
CA TYR A 75 11.09 -14.15 -3.49
C TYR A 75 10.43 -15.46 -3.93
N TYR A 76 10.17 -16.35 -2.98
CA TYR A 76 9.49 -17.63 -3.21
C TYR A 76 8.11 -17.58 -2.53
N PRO A 77 7.04 -17.25 -3.27
CA PRO A 77 5.71 -17.07 -2.70
C PRO A 77 5.21 -18.34 -2.00
N SER A 78 4.86 -18.21 -0.72
CA SER A 78 4.14 -19.27 0.00
C SER A 78 2.67 -19.34 -0.44
N LYS A 79 1.95 -20.39 -0.02
CA LYS A 79 0.48 -20.48 -0.19
C LYS A 79 -0.29 -19.32 0.47
N ARG A 80 0.33 -18.60 1.41
CA ARG A 80 -0.27 -17.44 2.11
C ARG A 80 -0.13 -16.15 1.32
N SER A 81 0.79 -16.08 0.35
CA SER A 81 0.98 -14.91 -0.51
C SER A 81 -0.30 -14.64 -1.30
N LYS A 82 -0.64 -13.36 -1.43
CA LYS A 82 -1.84 -12.88 -2.14
C LYS A 82 -1.46 -11.69 -3.00
N LEU A 83 -2.10 -11.59 -4.14
CA LEU A 83 -2.18 -10.35 -4.87
C LEU A 83 -3.31 -9.52 -4.27
N ASN A 84 -3.02 -8.27 -3.90
CA ASN A 84 -4.02 -7.31 -3.46
C ASN A 84 -4.01 -6.12 -4.42
N ILE A 85 -5.18 -5.64 -4.81
CA ILE A 85 -5.33 -4.46 -5.67
C ILE A 85 -6.37 -3.55 -5.03
N ARG A 86 -5.97 -2.34 -4.61
CA ARG A 86 -6.87 -1.31 -4.08
C ARG A 86 -7.63 -0.65 -5.21
N ILE A 87 -8.95 -0.76 -5.21
CA ILE A 87 -9.83 -0.28 -6.28
C ILE A 87 -11.18 0.22 -5.76
N PRO A 88 -11.90 1.03 -6.54
CA PRO A 88 -13.29 1.34 -6.25
C PRO A 88 -14.18 0.09 -6.22
N LYS A 89 -15.15 0.06 -5.31
CA LYS A 89 -16.06 -1.06 -5.07
C LYS A 89 -16.76 -1.53 -6.34
N GLU A 90 -17.18 -0.59 -7.19
CA GLU A 90 -17.85 -0.86 -8.46
C GLU A 90 -16.96 -1.65 -9.45
N ARG A 91 -15.64 -1.61 -9.28
CA ARG A 91 -14.68 -2.35 -10.11
C ARG A 91 -14.36 -3.75 -9.60
N LEU A 92 -14.82 -4.14 -8.40
CA LEU A 92 -14.57 -5.48 -7.83
C LEU A 92 -15.04 -6.60 -8.76
N LYS A 93 -16.21 -6.45 -9.39
CA LYS A 93 -16.74 -7.44 -10.34
C LYS A 93 -15.87 -7.52 -11.60
N SER A 94 -15.39 -6.38 -12.11
CA SER A 94 -14.50 -6.36 -13.28
C SER A 94 -13.14 -6.99 -12.99
N ALA A 95 -12.61 -6.84 -11.77
CA ALA A 95 -11.35 -7.44 -11.37
C ALA A 95 -11.40 -8.98 -11.33
N GLN A 96 -12.59 -9.58 -11.21
CA GLN A 96 -12.77 -11.04 -11.28
C GLN A 96 -12.33 -11.64 -12.62
N ASN A 97 -12.21 -10.84 -13.68
CA ASN A 97 -11.71 -11.29 -14.99
C ASN A 97 -10.29 -11.85 -14.95
N LEU A 98 -9.54 -11.58 -13.87
CA LEU A 98 -8.23 -12.17 -13.63
C LEU A 98 -8.30 -13.65 -13.23
N VAL A 99 -9.41 -14.14 -12.68
CA VAL A 99 -9.50 -15.51 -12.16
C VAL A 99 -9.28 -16.53 -13.29
N GLY A 100 -8.39 -17.48 -13.04
CA GLY A 100 -7.96 -18.48 -14.02
C GLY A 100 -6.96 -17.97 -15.07
N LYS A 101 -6.52 -16.71 -14.99
CA LYS A 101 -5.47 -16.18 -15.86
C LYS A 101 -4.08 -16.41 -15.27
N THR A 102 -3.11 -16.51 -16.16
CA THR A 102 -1.69 -16.46 -15.82
C THR A 102 -1.15 -15.11 -16.26
N LEU A 103 -0.65 -14.35 -15.30
CA LEU A 103 0.09 -13.12 -15.54
C LEU A 103 1.50 -13.49 -15.99
N ASP A 104 1.87 -13.05 -17.19
CA ASP A 104 3.19 -13.22 -17.77
C ASP A 104 4.07 -12.01 -17.41
N LEU A 105 5.13 -12.27 -16.63
CA LEU A 105 6.13 -11.32 -16.17
C LEU A 105 7.49 -11.59 -16.85
N GLY A 106 7.51 -12.23 -18.03
CA GLY A 106 8.72 -12.63 -18.74
C GLY A 106 9.20 -14.01 -18.28
N GLU A 107 10.33 -14.07 -17.59
CA GLU A 107 10.86 -15.33 -17.05
C GLU A 107 10.03 -15.87 -15.86
N TYR A 108 9.09 -15.07 -15.37
CA TYR A 108 8.25 -15.37 -14.21
C TYR A 108 6.78 -15.37 -14.59
N SER A 109 5.98 -16.10 -13.84
CA SER A 109 4.54 -16.18 -14.06
C SER A 109 3.78 -16.25 -12.74
N ILE A 110 2.61 -15.60 -12.68
CA ILE A 110 1.70 -15.66 -11.55
C ILE A 110 0.35 -16.17 -12.03
N GLU A 111 -0.06 -17.35 -11.57
CA GLU A 111 -1.40 -17.87 -11.78
C GLU A 111 -2.36 -17.25 -10.76
N ILE A 112 -3.48 -16.71 -11.23
CA ILE A 112 -4.56 -16.19 -10.39
C ILE A 112 -5.58 -17.31 -10.15
N VAL A 113 -5.42 -18.02 -9.03
CA VAL A 113 -6.17 -19.24 -8.73
C VAL A 113 -7.65 -18.93 -8.44
N LYS A 114 -7.92 -17.98 -7.55
CA LYS A 114 -9.29 -17.57 -7.19
C LYS A 114 -9.32 -16.21 -6.53
N SER A 115 -10.45 -15.54 -6.63
CA SER A 115 -10.72 -14.38 -5.79
C SER A 115 -11.12 -14.81 -4.38
N LEU A 116 -10.75 -13.99 -3.40
CA LEU A 116 -11.12 -14.11 -2.00
C LEU A 116 -12.04 -12.95 -1.61
N LYS A 117 -12.56 -12.99 -0.38
CA LYS A 117 -13.38 -11.89 0.16
C LYS A 117 -12.58 -10.57 0.08
N PRO A 118 -13.11 -9.52 -0.57
CA PRO A 118 -12.50 -8.20 -0.56
C PRO A 118 -12.32 -7.69 0.87
N LYS A 119 -11.28 -6.88 1.09
CA LYS A 119 -11.02 -6.27 2.39
C LYS A 119 -11.44 -4.81 2.37
N LEU A 120 -12.16 -4.42 3.42
CA LEU A 120 -12.34 -3.01 3.74
C LEU A 120 -11.02 -2.42 4.22
N LEU A 121 -10.92 -1.10 4.11
CA LEU A 121 -9.86 -0.33 4.75
C LEU A 121 -10.03 -0.34 6.28
N SER A 122 -9.02 0.12 7.00
CA SER A 122 -9.01 0.11 8.46
C SER A 122 -9.09 1.51 9.04
N ASP A 123 -9.71 1.64 10.21
CA ASP A 123 -9.72 2.87 11.02
C ASP A 123 -8.55 2.95 12.02
N MET A 124 -7.56 2.04 11.91
CA MET A 124 -6.35 2.10 12.73
C MET A 124 -5.61 3.43 12.54
N GLN A 125 -5.28 4.07 13.65
CA GLN A 125 -4.70 5.42 13.68
C GLN A 125 -3.20 5.46 13.31
N ILE A 126 -2.62 4.31 12.97
CA ILE A 126 -1.25 4.16 12.50
C ILE A 126 -1.28 3.44 11.16
N VAL A 127 -0.70 4.07 10.16
CA VAL A 127 -0.58 3.50 8.82
C VAL A 127 0.84 3.63 8.30
N PHE A 128 1.23 2.74 7.40
CA PHE A 128 2.56 2.67 6.85
C PHE A 128 2.52 2.43 5.34
N ALA A 129 3.31 3.20 4.60
CA ALA A 129 3.58 2.96 3.19
C ALA A 129 5.02 2.46 3.04
N LYS A 130 5.19 1.32 2.35
CA LYS A 130 6.51 0.73 2.07
C LYS A 130 7.32 1.60 1.10
N HIS A 131 6.63 2.27 0.18
CA HIS A 131 7.23 3.08 -0.87
C HIS A 131 6.47 4.40 -1.00
N ILE A 132 7.13 5.53 -0.78
CA ILE A 132 6.70 6.85 -1.24
C ILE A 132 7.75 7.33 -2.24
N ALA A 133 7.34 7.59 -3.49
CA ALA A 133 8.24 8.08 -4.52
C ALA A 133 8.79 9.46 -4.13
N CYS A 134 10.11 9.63 -4.23
CA CYS A 134 10.79 10.87 -3.85
C CYS A 134 12.02 11.13 -4.71
N ASN A 135 12.55 12.34 -4.64
CA ASN A 135 13.83 12.66 -5.26
C ASN A 135 14.95 11.88 -4.56
N LYS A 136 15.90 11.33 -5.33
CA LYS A 136 17.07 10.60 -4.82
C LYS A 136 17.88 11.40 -3.80
N ASN A 137 17.98 12.71 -4.01
CA ASN A 137 18.87 13.59 -3.28
C ASN A 137 18.21 14.20 -2.04
N TYR A 138 16.95 13.88 -1.74
CA TYR A 138 16.30 14.38 -0.55
C TYR A 138 16.97 13.83 0.72
N SER A 139 17.30 14.75 1.61
CA SER A 139 17.52 14.47 3.02
C SER A 139 16.26 13.85 3.67
N GLU A 140 16.39 13.40 4.91
CA GLU A 140 15.23 12.91 5.67
C GLU A 140 14.19 14.02 5.88
N ASP A 141 14.64 15.22 6.26
CA ASP A 141 13.78 16.36 6.53
C ASP A 141 13.05 16.85 5.27
N GLU A 142 13.73 16.93 4.13
CA GLU A 142 13.10 17.31 2.85
C GLU A 142 12.02 16.31 2.43
N PHE A 143 12.27 15.01 2.63
CA PHE A 143 11.27 13.98 2.39
C PHE A 143 10.06 14.12 3.33
N LEU A 144 10.29 14.32 4.62
CA LEU A 144 9.22 14.52 5.60
C LEU A 144 8.41 15.78 5.31
N GLN A 145 9.04 16.88 4.89
CA GLN A 145 8.37 18.11 4.52
C GLN A 145 7.51 17.95 3.25
N MET A 146 8.00 17.19 2.26
CA MET A 146 7.23 16.83 1.07
C MET A 146 6.00 15.99 1.45
N ALA A 147 6.19 14.94 2.26
CA ALA A 147 5.11 14.09 2.73
C ALA A 147 4.08 14.87 3.56
N PHE A 148 4.54 15.76 4.45
CA PHE A 148 3.69 16.65 5.23
C PHE A 148 2.79 17.51 4.33
N SER A 149 3.37 18.12 3.31
CA SER A 149 2.66 19.01 2.39
C SER A 149 1.57 18.24 1.61
N GLN A 150 1.87 17.01 1.18
CA GLN A 150 0.89 16.15 0.51
C GLN A 150 -0.23 15.68 1.45
N LEU A 151 0.09 15.38 2.71
CA LEU A 151 -0.91 15.04 3.72
C LEU A 151 -1.84 16.24 4.01
N GLN A 152 -1.29 17.44 4.13
CA GLN A 152 -2.09 18.66 4.30
C GLN A 152 -3.02 18.93 3.11
N ALA A 153 -2.57 18.64 1.89
CA ALA A 153 -3.42 18.76 0.69
C ALA A 153 -4.63 17.78 0.72
N LEU A 154 -4.54 16.70 1.48
CA LEU A 154 -5.66 15.77 1.75
C LEU A 154 -6.51 16.18 2.97
N GLY A 155 -6.22 17.33 3.59
CA GLY A 155 -6.88 17.77 4.82
C GLY A 155 -6.43 17.00 6.08
N ILE A 156 -5.30 16.30 6.01
CA ILE A 156 -4.75 15.50 7.11
C ILE A 156 -3.68 16.32 7.83
N SER A 157 -3.80 16.41 9.16
CA SER A 157 -2.79 17.06 10.01
C SER A 157 -2.05 16.01 10.84
N PRO A 158 -0.99 15.38 10.30
CA PRO A 158 -0.32 14.29 10.98
C PRO A 158 0.40 14.80 12.23
N LYS A 159 0.17 14.15 13.38
CA LYS A 159 0.86 14.49 14.63
C LYS A 159 2.24 13.86 14.74
N LYS A 160 2.43 12.70 14.10
CA LYS A 160 3.66 11.92 14.11
C LYS A 160 3.90 11.33 12.73
N MET A 161 5.10 11.55 12.21
CA MET A 161 5.60 10.91 10.99
C MET A 161 6.99 10.38 11.26
N MET A 162 7.31 9.25 10.64
CA MET A 162 8.64 8.66 10.71
C MET A 162 9.03 8.16 9.33
N ALA A 163 10.12 8.70 8.81
CA ALA A 163 10.74 8.23 7.59
C ALA A 163 11.51 6.93 7.90
N GLY A 164 11.48 5.97 6.98
CA GLY A 164 12.15 4.70 7.15
C GLY A 164 13.14 4.41 6.01
N LEU A 165 13.21 3.13 5.64
CA LEU A 165 14.15 2.62 4.65
C LEU A 165 14.00 3.30 3.29
N GLN A 166 15.13 3.62 2.68
CA GLN A 166 15.21 3.97 1.26
C GLN A 166 15.23 2.69 0.43
N ARG A 167 14.53 2.72 -0.70
CA ARG A 167 14.43 1.60 -1.65
C ARG A 167 14.36 2.16 -3.07
N SER A 168 14.45 1.29 -4.06
CA SER A 168 14.27 1.66 -5.46
C SER A 168 13.34 0.69 -6.20
N ILE A 169 12.72 1.20 -7.27
CA ILE A 169 11.94 0.40 -8.22
C ILE A 169 12.54 0.63 -9.61
N SER A 170 12.95 -0.45 -10.27
CA SER A 170 13.53 -0.38 -11.61
C SER A 170 12.43 -0.35 -12.67
N THR A 171 12.51 0.61 -13.57
CA THR A 171 11.64 0.68 -14.75
C THR A 171 12.48 0.89 -16.01
N PRO A 172 11.95 0.61 -17.21
CA PRO A 172 12.65 0.92 -18.47
C PRO A 172 12.97 2.41 -18.64
N ASN A 173 12.24 3.30 -17.97
CA ASN A 173 12.43 4.75 -18.03
C ASN A 173 13.42 5.27 -16.98
N GLY A 174 13.98 4.39 -16.15
CA GLY A 174 14.90 4.75 -15.08
C GLY A 174 14.44 4.23 -13.71
N ILE A 175 15.21 4.61 -12.70
CA ILE A 175 15.01 4.18 -11.32
C ILE A 175 14.08 5.16 -10.60
N ILE A 176 13.01 4.64 -9.99
CA ILE A 176 12.17 5.40 -9.07
C ILE A 176 12.73 5.21 -7.66
N HIS A 177 13.20 6.29 -7.06
CA HIS A 177 13.65 6.29 -5.68
C HIS A 177 12.46 6.42 -4.73
N THR A 178 12.46 5.63 -3.68
CA THR A 178 11.37 5.59 -2.70
C THR A 178 11.92 5.60 -1.28
N ARG A 179 11.13 6.11 -0.34
CA ARG A 179 11.38 5.95 1.08
C ARG A 179 10.10 5.51 1.78
N SER A 180 10.19 4.64 2.77
CA SER A 180 9.02 4.25 3.56
C SER A 180 8.60 5.36 4.52
N LEU A 181 7.31 5.40 4.84
CA LEU A 181 6.72 6.41 5.72
C LEU A 181 5.70 5.76 6.65
N MET A 182 5.88 5.96 7.96
CA MET A 182 4.86 5.72 8.97
C MET A 182 4.19 7.04 9.34
N VAL A 183 2.86 7.04 9.46
CA VAL A 183 2.07 8.15 9.99
C VAL A 183 1.23 7.62 11.14
N ALA A 184 1.29 8.28 12.29
CA ALA A 184 0.63 7.84 13.52
C ALA A 184 -0.20 8.96 14.16
N ASN A 185 -1.09 8.56 15.08
CA ASN A 185 -2.04 9.41 15.78
C ASN A 185 -3.01 10.15 14.83
N LEU A 186 -3.43 9.46 13.77
CA LEU A 186 -4.44 9.94 12.83
C LEU A 186 -5.84 9.80 13.43
N ARG A 187 -6.75 10.73 13.11
CA ARG A 187 -8.18 10.48 13.32
C ARG A 187 -8.64 9.32 12.43
N LYS A 188 -9.67 8.58 12.84
CA LYS A 188 -10.20 7.42 12.08
C LYS A 188 -10.50 7.76 10.62
N ASN A 189 -11.13 8.91 10.37
CA ASN A 189 -11.42 9.39 9.02
C ASN A 189 -10.17 9.76 8.22
N GLU A 190 -9.15 10.37 8.85
CA GLU A 190 -7.86 10.68 8.22
C GLU A 190 -7.11 9.40 7.82
N ALA A 191 -7.12 8.38 8.70
CA ALA A 191 -6.50 7.09 8.42
C ALA A 191 -7.12 6.39 7.21
N VAL A 192 -8.46 6.41 7.11
CA VAL A 192 -9.16 5.86 5.95
C VAL A 192 -8.89 6.71 4.70
N THR A 193 -8.99 8.03 4.78
CA THR A 193 -8.70 8.95 3.67
C THR A 193 -7.29 8.73 3.11
N LEU A 194 -6.30 8.57 3.99
CA LEU A 194 -4.93 8.29 3.60
C LEU A 194 -4.78 6.92 2.93
N GLN A 195 -5.51 5.90 3.37
CA GLN A 195 -5.51 4.60 2.70
C GLN A 195 -6.19 4.68 1.32
N GLU A 196 -7.31 5.40 1.19
CA GLU A 196 -7.99 5.59 -0.09
C GLU A 196 -7.12 6.36 -1.08
N GLN A 197 -6.69 7.57 -0.68
CA GLN A 197 -6.08 8.55 -1.56
C GLN A 197 -4.57 8.44 -1.64
N GLY A 198 -3.90 7.98 -0.57
CA GLY A 198 -2.44 7.88 -0.43
C GLY A 198 -1.71 9.16 -0.82
N ILE A 199 -0.39 9.09 -0.98
CA ILE A 199 0.42 10.26 -1.36
C ILE A 199 1.48 9.89 -2.38
N GLY A 200 1.94 10.86 -3.16
CA GLY A 200 2.93 10.67 -4.21
C GLY A 200 2.42 9.93 -5.44
N GLU A 201 3.34 9.69 -6.36
CA GLU A 201 3.07 9.12 -7.68
C GLU A 201 3.22 7.59 -7.70
N HIS A 202 2.90 6.97 -8.85
CA HIS A 202 3.19 5.56 -9.16
C HIS A 202 2.45 4.50 -8.32
N ARG A 203 1.18 4.73 -7.97
CA ARG A 203 0.35 3.74 -7.23
C ARG A 203 0.24 2.37 -7.88
N LEU A 204 0.24 2.32 -9.20
CA LEU A 204 0.25 1.06 -9.94
C LEU A 204 1.57 0.28 -9.80
N LEU A 205 2.61 0.89 -9.22
CA LEU A 205 3.88 0.26 -8.85
C LEU A 205 3.99 0.05 -7.34
N GLY A 206 2.91 0.23 -6.58
CA GLY A 206 2.89 0.06 -5.13
C GLY A 206 3.34 1.28 -4.32
N CYS A 207 3.63 2.41 -4.97
CA CYS A 207 3.98 3.65 -4.29
C CYS A 207 2.74 4.35 -3.71
N GLY A 208 2.89 5.03 -2.58
CA GLY A 208 1.80 5.81 -1.97
C GLY A 208 0.71 4.98 -1.31
N LEU A 209 0.85 3.65 -1.24
CA LEU A 209 -0.17 2.77 -0.68
C LEU A 209 0.07 2.52 0.80
N PHE A 210 -0.87 2.99 1.62
CA PHE A 210 -0.82 2.83 3.06
C PHE A 210 -1.55 1.57 3.52
N LEU A 211 -0.95 0.84 4.45
CA LEU A 211 -1.51 -0.30 5.16
C LEU A 211 -1.57 0.00 6.66
N PRO A 212 -2.63 -0.45 7.36
CA PRO A 212 -2.74 -0.26 8.80
C PRO A 212 -1.66 -1.04 9.55
N GLN A 213 -1.12 -0.44 10.60
CA GLN A 213 -0.15 -1.04 11.50
C GLN A 213 -0.75 -1.16 12.91
N LYS A 214 -0.45 -2.28 13.56
CA LYS A 214 -0.78 -2.42 14.98
C LYS A 214 0.10 -1.44 15.76
N GLY A 215 -0.54 -0.59 16.56
CA GLY A 215 0.18 0.23 17.51
C GLY A 215 0.86 -0.62 18.57
N ILE A 216 1.96 -0.09 19.09
CA ILE A 216 2.50 -0.49 20.38
C ILE A 216 1.73 0.36 21.39
N GLU A 217 0.47 0.03 21.66
CA GLU A 217 -0.16 0.55 22.87
C GLU A 217 0.66 -0.02 24.03
N SER A 218 1.29 0.87 24.79
CA SER A 218 1.93 0.49 26.05
C SER A 218 0.87 -0.21 26.89
N VAL A 219 1.05 -1.51 27.10
CA VAL A 219 0.26 -2.27 28.07
C VAL A 219 0.56 -1.56 29.39
N ASN A 220 -0.38 -0.76 29.89
CA ASN A 220 -0.26 -0.19 31.22
C ASN A 220 -0.14 -1.39 32.15
N ALA A 221 1.03 -1.56 32.77
CA ALA A 221 1.22 -2.53 33.83
C ALA A 221 0.22 -2.18 34.93
N VAL A 222 -0.74 -3.09 35.14
CA VAL A 222 -1.66 -3.07 36.29
C VAL A 222 -0.86 -3.50 37.52
#